data_AF-A0A1T4ND91-F1
#
_entry.id   AF-A0A1T4ND91-F1
#
_cell.length_a   1.000
_cell.length_b   1.000
_cell.length_c   1.000
_cell.angle_alpha   90.00
_cell.angle_beta   90.00
_cell.angle_gamma   90.00
#
_symmetry.space_group_name_H-M   'P 1'
#
loop_
_entity.id
_entity.type
_entity.pdbx_description
1 polymer ?
#
loop_
_entity_poly.entity_id
_entity_poly.type
_entity_poly.pdbx_seq_one_letter_code
_entity_poly.pdbx_strand_id
1 'polypeptide(L)'
;MNLKIYKMQFHNAHFGNGVLSESETTFTSNRLFSALILESKKMGKLEEFLALADREDFVLSDAFPYKGEPFLPKPIGFPDFEDEEKDLEARRKNAKTAKKLKYIPFSLFHEYLNGTDRLEDFVEKQSELFEVVEQTKKGVDPYQVGVSYFGDTQLYFLAPKHELFQELMKSLQYSGLGGKRKSGFGSFELSCEEVSEEFSAILSSKKGGKFVALGNFYPENLTDELLTGAKYLLEKHSGFAFSTEVKETYRKQDAFTFKSGSVFSQDVAGKILDVRPSDFPHAVYHFAKPVWLNLEVSER
;
A
#
# COMPACT_ATOMS: atom_id res chain seq x y z
N MET A 1 -0.30 7.19 18.17
CA MET A 1 -0.45 8.01 16.94
C MET A 1 -1.91 8.38 16.78
N ASN A 2 -2.23 9.56 16.23
CA ASN A 2 -3.63 9.99 16.00
C ASN A 2 -4.01 9.71 14.53
N LEU A 3 -4.38 8.46 14.24
CA LEU A 3 -4.67 7.98 12.89
C LEU A 3 -6.19 7.83 12.66
N LYS A 4 -6.58 7.89 11.38
CA LYS A 4 -7.91 7.54 10.89
C LYS A 4 -7.85 6.49 9.80
N ILE A 5 -8.95 5.77 9.63
CA ILE A 5 -9.21 4.96 8.44
C ILE A 5 -9.88 5.86 7.41
N TYR A 6 -9.24 6.03 6.26
CA TYR A 6 -9.83 6.66 5.08
C TYR A 6 -10.25 5.55 4.12
N LYS A 7 -11.52 5.54 3.70
CA LYS A 7 -12.07 4.57 2.75
C LYS A 7 -12.38 5.26 1.43
N MET A 8 -12.04 4.59 0.34
CA MET A 8 -12.19 5.04 -1.03
C MET A 8 -13.01 4.01 -1.78
N GLN A 9 -14.25 4.36 -2.11
CA GLN A 9 -15.09 3.54 -2.96
C GLN A 9 -14.83 3.90 -4.42
N PHE A 10 -14.08 3.05 -5.12
CA PHE A 10 -13.92 3.15 -6.57
C PHE A 10 -15.03 2.37 -7.27
N HIS A 11 -15.47 2.84 -8.43
CA HIS A 11 -16.19 1.97 -9.35
C HIS A 11 -15.20 1.13 -10.16
N ASN A 12 -14.22 1.80 -10.77
CA ASN A 12 -13.10 1.20 -11.46
C ASN A 12 -11.84 2.07 -11.34
N ALA A 13 -10.67 1.48 -11.54
CA ALA A 13 -9.41 2.19 -11.58
C ALA A 13 -8.41 1.49 -12.50
N HIS A 14 -7.43 2.25 -12.99
CA HIS A 14 -6.23 1.70 -13.61
C HIS A 14 -5.01 2.05 -12.76
N PHE A 15 -4.47 1.03 -12.12
CA PHE A 15 -3.31 1.11 -11.22
C PHE A 15 -2.14 0.38 -11.86
N GLY A 16 -1.65 0.88 -13.00
CA GLY A 16 -0.61 0.21 -13.79
C GLY A 16 0.69 -0.07 -13.02
N ASN A 17 1.34 -1.19 -13.36
CA ASN A 17 2.59 -1.67 -12.76
C ASN A 17 3.75 -1.74 -13.78
N GLY A 18 3.76 -0.83 -14.76
CA GLY A 18 4.78 -0.74 -15.80
C GLY A 18 4.28 -1.05 -17.21
N VAL A 19 3.22 -1.86 -17.32
CA VAL A 19 2.53 -2.15 -18.60
C VAL A 19 1.10 -1.65 -18.54
N LEU A 20 0.61 -1.05 -19.63
CA LEU A 20 -0.73 -0.45 -19.67
C LEU A 20 -1.86 -1.49 -19.62
N SER A 21 -1.64 -2.68 -20.19
CA SER A 21 -2.60 -3.79 -20.19
C SER A 21 -2.79 -4.45 -18.83
N GLU A 22 -1.93 -4.15 -17.85
CA GLU A 22 -2.00 -4.68 -16.49
C GLU A 22 -2.48 -3.61 -15.51
N SER A 23 -3.23 -4.02 -14.49
CA SER A 23 -3.65 -3.16 -13.39
C SER A 23 -3.55 -3.90 -12.08
N GLU A 24 -2.92 -3.27 -11.10
CA GLU A 24 -2.98 -3.73 -9.71
C GLU A 24 -4.37 -3.43 -9.12
N THR A 25 -4.78 -4.19 -8.12
CA THR A 25 -6.06 -3.96 -7.44
C THR A 25 -5.97 -2.97 -6.29
N THR A 26 -4.76 -2.67 -5.83
CA THR A 26 -4.49 -1.68 -4.76
C THR A 26 -3.38 -0.72 -5.19
N PHE A 27 -3.00 0.21 -4.30
CA PHE A 27 -1.92 1.15 -4.56
C PHE A 27 -1.10 1.41 -3.31
N THR A 28 0.16 1.78 -3.52
CA THR A 28 1.07 2.14 -2.43
C THR A 28 0.82 3.55 -1.93
N SER A 29 1.21 3.79 -0.68
CA SER A 29 1.26 5.11 -0.03
C SER A 29 1.95 6.15 -0.92
N ASN A 30 3.03 5.77 -1.61
CA ASN A 30 3.73 6.65 -2.55
C ASN A 30 2.86 7.14 -3.71
N ARG A 31 2.01 6.27 -4.29
CA ARG A 31 1.11 6.70 -5.38
C ARG A 31 0.13 7.74 -4.88
N LEU A 32 -0.44 7.53 -3.70
CA LEU A 32 -1.34 8.48 -3.07
C LEU A 32 -0.63 9.80 -2.76
N PHE A 33 0.55 9.73 -2.12
CA PHE A 33 1.34 10.90 -1.79
C PHE A 33 1.71 11.74 -3.02
N SER A 34 2.15 11.08 -4.10
CA SER A 34 2.43 11.76 -5.38
C SER A 34 1.20 12.50 -5.91
N ALA A 35 0.00 11.91 -5.78
CA ALA A 35 -1.23 12.56 -6.20
C ALA A 35 -1.59 13.75 -5.30
N LEU A 36 -1.38 13.64 -3.99
CA LEU A 36 -1.60 14.72 -3.02
C LEU A 36 -0.63 15.90 -3.22
N ILE A 37 0.63 15.64 -3.61
CA ILE A 37 1.58 16.69 -4.01
C ILE A 37 1.05 17.47 -5.22
N LEU A 38 0.54 16.77 -6.24
CA LEU A 38 -0.03 17.44 -7.41
C LEU A 38 -1.31 18.20 -7.07
N GLU A 39 -2.15 17.64 -6.21
CA GLU A 39 -3.41 18.27 -5.81
C GLU A 39 -3.17 19.51 -4.94
N SER A 40 -2.27 19.42 -3.96
CA SER A 40 -1.86 20.56 -3.13
C SER A 40 -1.25 21.68 -3.96
N LYS A 41 -0.43 21.36 -4.98
CA LYS A 41 0.10 22.35 -5.92
C LYS A 41 -1.01 23.08 -6.67
N LYS A 42 -2.01 22.37 -7.19
CA LYS A 42 -3.18 23.01 -7.86
C LYS A 42 -3.99 23.89 -6.93
N MET A 43 -4.06 23.52 -5.65
CA MET A 43 -4.79 24.26 -4.61
C MET A 43 -3.97 25.40 -3.99
N GLY A 44 -2.70 25.58 -4.40
CA GLY A 44 -1.82 26.60 -3.82
C GLY A 44 -1.31 26.28 -2.40
N LYS A 45 -1.41 25.02 -1.95
CA LYS A 45 -1.09 24.56 -0.59
C LYS A 45 0.12 23.62 -0.53
N LEU A 46 1.00 23.68 -1.52
CA LEU A 46 2.14 22.75 -1.62
C LEU A 46 3.07 22.86 -0.40
N GLU A 47 3.47 24.08 -0.03
CA GLU A 47 4.38 24.30 1.10
C GLU A 47 3.77 23.85 2.44
N GLU A 48 2.48 24.12 2.66
CA GLU A 48 1.76 23.65 3.84
C GLU A 48 1.71 22.12 3.91
N PHE A 49 1.48 21.46 2.78
CA PHE A 49 1.43 19.99 2.72
C PHE A 49 2.82 19.37 2.90
N LEU A 50 3.87 19.97 2.35
CA LEU A 50 5.25 19.53 2.57
C LEU A 50 5.65 19.66 4.05
N ALA A 51 5.33 20.79 4.69
CA ALA A 51 5.57 20.98 6.12
C ALA A 51 4.82 19.95 6.98
N LEU A 52 3.58 19.61 6.61
CA LEU A 52 2.83 18.53 7.26
C LEU A 52 3.50 17.16 7.06
N ALA A 53 3.95 16.85 5.83
CA ALA A 53 4.54 15.57 5.48
C ALA A 53 5.92 15.31 6.12
N ASP A 54 6.66 16.38 6.39
CA ASP A 54 7.99 16.34 7.01
C ASP A 54 7.95 15.92 8.49
N ARG A 55 6.82 16.16 9.18
CA ARG A 55 6.64 15.77 10.59
C ARG A 55 6.87 14.29 10.80
N GLU A 56 7.54 13.91 11.90
CA GLU A 56 7.80 12.51 12.25
C GLU A 56 6.53 11.67 12.35
N ASP A 57 5.44 12.25 12.85
CA ASP A 57 4.14 11.59 13.02
C ASP A 57 3.30 11.49 11.73
N PHE A 58 3.78 12.05 10.62
CA PHE A 58 3.15 11.89 9.31
C PHE A 58 3.55 10.55 8.68
N VAL A 59 2.64 9.58 8.78
CA VAL A 59 2.79 8.23 8.24
C VAL A 59 1.60 7.88 7.36
N LEU A 60 1.81 7.08 6.32
CA LEU A 60 0.73 6.55 5.49
C LEU A 60 0.90 5.05 5.33
N SER A 61 -0.18 4.30 5.46
CA SER A 61 -0.19 2.92 5.00
C SER A 61 -0.37 2.89 3.48
N ASP A 62 -0.04 1.76 2.88
CA ASP A 62 -0.57 1.39 1.56
C ASP A 62 -2.09 1.21 1.65
N ALA A 63 -2.74 1.20 0.49
CA ALA A 63 -4.17 0.93 0.43
C ALA A 63 -4.44 -0.58 0.43
N PHE A 64 -5.36 -0.99 1.28
CA PHE A 64 -5.77 -2.38 1.45
C PHE A 64 -7.27 -2.55 1.23
N PRO A 65 -7.74 -3.77 0.94
CA PRO A 65 -9.16 -4.03 0.79
C PRO A 65 -9.93 -3.80 2.11
N TYR A 66 -11.14 -3.27 1.99
CA TYR A 66 -12.12 -3.20 3.06
C TYR A 66 -13.44 -3.77 2.52
N LYS A 67 -13.91 -4.89 3.08
CA LYS A 67 -15.17 -5.53 2.71
C LYS A 67 -15.83 -6.09 3.96
N GLY A 68 -16.74 -5.31 4.54
CA GLY A 68 -17.29 -5.56 5.89
C GLY A 68 -16.27 -5.28 7.01
N GLU A 69 -15.04 -5.75 6.85
CA GLU A 69 -13.90 -5.57 7.76
C GLU A 69 -12.63 -5.12 6.99
N PRO A 70 -11.61 -4.57 7.68
CA PRO A 70 -10.29 -4.34 7.09
C PRO A 70 -9.61 -5.64 6.72
N PHE A 71 -8.92 -5.65 5.58
CA PHE A 71 -7.94 -6.69 5.25
C PHE A 71 -6.53 -6.13 5.43
N LEU A 72 -5.62 -6.95 5.94
CA LEU A 72 -4.23 -6.61 6.21
C LEU A 72 -3.29 -7.26 5.19
N PRO A 73 -2.11 -6.69 4.90
CA PRO A 73 -1.13 -7.35 4.07
C PRO A 73 -0.67 -8.65 4.74
N LYS A 74 -0.52 -9.71 3.95
CA LYS A 74 0.08 -10.95 4.42
C LYS A 74 1.50 -10.70 4.95
N PRO A 75 1.81 -11.03 6.21
CA PRO A 75 3.16 -10.88 6.75
C PRO A 75 4.14 -11.81 6.04
N ILE A 76 5.23 -11.26 5.55
CA ILE A 76 6.22 -12.00 4.77
C ILE A 76 6.91 -13.03 5.66
N GLY A 77 6.91 -14.28 5.19
CA GLY A 77 7.48 -15.41 5.93
C GLY A 77 6.64 -15.90 7.11
N PHE A 78 5.33 -15.60 7.11
CA PHE A 78 4.34 -16.18 8.01
C PHE A 78 3.20 -16.86 7.22
N PRO A 79 2.48 -17.82 7.84
CA PRO A 79 2.89 -18.51 9.06
C PRO A 79 4.18 -19.32 8.82
N ASP A 80 4.86 -19.67 9.90
CA ASP A 80 6.03 -20.52 9.78
C ASP A 80 5.59 -21.98 9.54
N PHE A 81 5.95 -22.51 8.38
CA PHE A 81 5.64 -23.88 7.97
C PHE A 81 6.83 -24.83 8.20
N GLU A 82 7.84 -24.39 8.97
CA GLU A 82 9.00 -25.20 9.30
C GLU A 82 8.71 -26.36 10.26
N ASP A 83 7.52 -26.41 10.88
CA ASP A 83 7.09 -27.53 11.75
C ASP A 83 7.36 -28.91 11.13
N GLU A 84 8.27 -29.66 11.77
CA GLU A 84 8.78 -30.94 11.28
C GLU A 84 7.77 -32.09 11.41
N GLU A 85 6.73 -31.93 12.23
CA GLU A 85 5.76 -32.98 12.55
C GLU A 85 4.69 -33.23 11.47
N LYS A 86 4.50 -32.33 10.49
CA LYS A 86 3.52 -32.50 9.40
C LYS A 86 4.11 -33.21 8.18
N ASP A 87 3.28 -34.02 7.53
CA ASP A 87 3.59 -34.68 6.25
C ASP A 87 4.11 -33.69 5.18
N LEU A 88 5.12 -34.12 4.42
CA LEU A 88 5.84 -33.27 3.47
C LEU A 88 4.93 -32.75 2.34
N GLU A 89 3.98 -33.56 1.87
CA GLU A 89 3.06 -33.18 0.80
C GLU A 89 2.08 -32.11 1.29
N ALA A 90 1.50 -32.31 2.48
CA ALA A 90 0.62 -31.34 3.13
C ALA A 90 1.33 -29.99 3.38
N ARG A 91 2.58 -30.01 3.86
CA ARG A 91 3.40 -28.80 4.06
C ARG A 91 3.61 -28.02 2.76
N ARG A 92 3.96 -28.71 1.67
CA ARG A 92 4.16 -28.09 0.35
C ARG A 92 2.87 -27.49 -0.19
N LYS A 93 1.74 -28.18 -0.04
CA LYS A 93 0.42 -27.67 -0.44
C LYS A 93 0.11 -26.38 0.32
N ASN A 94 0.22 -26.38 1.65
CA ASN A 94 -0.10 -25.22 2.49
C ASN A 94 0.82 -24.02 2.19
N ALA A 95 2.13 -24.24 2.06
CA ALA A 95 3.07 -23.19 1.68
C ALA A 95 2.74 -22.57 0.31
N LYS A 96 2.36 -23.39 -0.67
CA LYS A 96 1.94 -22.91 -2.00
C LYS A 96 0.64 -22.11 -1.94
N THR A 97 -0.34 -22.55 -1.16
CA THR A 97 -1.60 -21.83 -0.96
C THR A 97 -1.36 -20.49 -0.26
N ALA A 98 -0.61 -20.48 0.84
CA ALA A 98 -0.25 -19.26 1.57
C ALA A 98 0.56 -18.28 0.69
N LYS A 99 1.38 -18.76 -0.24
CA LYS A 99 2.12 -17.90 -1.18
C LYS A 99 1.19 -17.10 -2.11
N LYS A 100 0.01 -17.63 -2.47
CA LYS A 100 -0.98 -16.96 -3.32
C LYS A 100 -1.75 -15.86 -2.60
N LEU A 101 -1.83 -15.91 -1.27
CA LEU A 101 -2.47 -14.87 -0.47
C LEU A 101 -1.64 -13.59 -0.50
N LYS A 102 -2.33 -12.46 -0.64
CA LYS A 102 -1.83 -11.09 -0.54
C LYS A 102 -2.43 -10.38 0.68
N TYR A 103 -3.70 -10.68 0.98
CA TYR A 103 -4.46 -10.01 2.02
C TYR A 103 -5.13 -11.03 2.95
N ILE A 104 -5.18 -10.69 4.24
CA ILE A 104 -5.74 -11.51 5.31
C ILE A 104 -6.83 -10.70 6.02
N PRO A 105 -8.06 -11.21 6.21
CA PRO A 105 -9.09 -10.51 6.97
C PRO A 105 -8.63 -10.22 8.40
N PHE A 106 -8.94 -9.03 8.92
CA PHE A 106 -8.51 -8.60 10.25
C PHE A 106 -8.94 -9.58 11.34
N SER A 107 -10.19 -10.04 11.31
CA SER A 107 -10.75 -11.00 12.27
C SER A 107 -10.04 -12.36 12.29
N LEU A 108 -9.40 -12.75 11.18
CA LEU A 108 -8.71 -14.02 11.01
C LEU A 108 -7.17 -13.88 11.02
N PHE A 109 -6.66 -12.67 11.29
CA PHE A 109 -5.23 -12.38 11.18
C PHE A 109 -4.40 -13.20 12.18
N HIS A 110 -4.85 -13.27 13.44
CA HIS A 110 -4.18 -14.06 14.47
C HIS A 110 -4.26 -15.58 14.19
N GLU A 111 -5.39 -16.07 13.66
CA GLU A 111 -5.53 -17.47 13.23
C GLU A 111 -4.53 -17.79 12.10
N TYR A 112 -4.41 -16.89 11.12
CA TYR A 112 -3.47 -17.04 10.02
C TYR A 112 -2.02 -17.11 10.49
N LEU A 113 -1.62 -16.21 11.40
CA LEU A 113 -0.25 -16.14 11.95
C LEU A 113 0.15 -17.41 12.68
N ASN A 114 -0.77 -17.99 13.45
CA ASN A 114 -0.52 -19.21 14.24
C ASN A 114 -0.68 -20.49 13.42
N GLY A 115 -0.89 -20.39 12.10
CA GLY A 115 -1.11 -21.52 11.22
C GLY A 115 -2.54 -22.02 11.30
N THR A 116 -3.17 -22.16 10.13
CA THR A 116 -4.51 -22.70 9.97
C THR A 116 -4.52 -23.75 8.87
N ASP A 117 -5.35 -24.77 9.02
CA ASP A 117 -5.61 -25.76 7.96
C ASP A 117 -6.71 -25.30 6.99
N ARG A 118 -7.26 -24.09 7.18
CA ARG A 118 -8.35 -23.49 6.38
C ARG A 118 -7.86 -22.47 5.35
N LEU A 119 -6.65 -22.63 4.82
CA LEU A 119 -6.05 -21.64 3.89
C LEU A 119 -6.88 -21.43 2.62
N GLU A 120 -7.62 -22.45 2.18
CA GLU A 120 -8.55 -22.35 1.05
C GLU A 120 -9.65 -21.30 1.27
N ASP A 121 -10.19 -21.16 2.49
CA ASP A 121 -11.22 -20.16 2.82
C ASP A 121 -10.70 -18.72 2.66
N PHE A 122 -9.41 -18.49 2.97
CA PHE A 122 -8.76 -17.19 2.74
C PHE A 122 -8.61 -16.89 1.24
N VAL A 123 -8.32 -17.92 0.43
CA VAL A 123 -8.18 -17.78 -1.02
C VAL A 123 -9.53 -17.42 -1.65
N GLU A 124 -10.61 -18.08 -1.23
CA GLU A 124 -11.97 -17.77 -1.66
C GLU A 124 -12.35 -16.33 -1.31
N LYS A 125 -12.23 -15.94 -0.04
CA LYS A 125 -12.46 -14.56 0.41
C LYS A 125 -11.65 -13.52 -0.37
N GLN A 126 -10.38 -13.80 -0.66
CA GLN A 126 -9.54 -12.89 -1.44
C GLN A 126 -10.01 -12.77 -2.90
N SER A 127 -10.48 -13.87 -3.50
CA SER A 127 -10.93 -13.89 -4.89
C SER A 127 -12.18 -13.04 -5.14
N GLU A 128 -12.98 -12.80 -4.10
CA GLU A 128 -14.19 -11.96 -4.14
C GLU A 128 -13.92 -10.47 -3.94
N LEU A 129 -12.66 -10.06 -3.74
CA LEU A 129 -12.34 -8.67 -3.45
C LEU A 129 -12.38 -7.79 -4.70
N PHE A 130 -11.86 -8.29 -5.83
CA PHE A 130 -11.67 -7.48 -7.03
C PHE A 130 -11.78 -8.33 -8.29
N GLU A 131 -12.16 -7.69 -9.38
CA GLU A 131 -12.08 -8.23 -10.73
C GLU A 131 -11.09 -7.40 -11.54
N VAL A 132 -10.21 -8.04 -12.31
CA VAL A 132 -9.29 -7.34 -13.22
C VAL A 132 -9.55 -7.82 -14.64
N VAL A 133 -9.86 -6.87 -15.53
CA VAL A 133 -10.19 -7.14 -16.93
C VAL A 133 -9.27 -6.34 -17.84
N GLU A 134 -8.79 -6.97 -18.90
CA GLU A 134 -8.09 -6.29 -19.98
C GLU A 134 -9.10 -5.77 -21.02
N GLN A 135 -9.10 -4.45 -21.24
CA GLN A 135 -9.96 -3.81 -22.23
C GLN A 135 -9.19 -3.37 -23.47
N THR A 136 -9.60 -3.85 -24.63
CA THR A 136 -9.07 -3.39 -25.92
C THR A 136 -9.77 -2.11 -26.37
N LYS A 137 -9.02 -1.01 -26.48
CA LYS A 137 -9.48 0.22 -27.12
C LYS A 137 -9.22 0.11 -28.62
N LYS A 138 -10.31 0.04 -29.40
CA LYS A 138 -10.28 -0.04 -30.86
C LYS A 138 -10.15 1.37 -31.46
N GLY A 139 -9.36 1.50 -32.51
CA GLY A 139 -9.09 2.77 -33.18
C GLY A 139 -8.02 2.59 -34.27
N VAL A 140 -7.48 3.70 -34.78
CA VAL A 140 -6.37 3.69 -35.74
C VAL A 140 -5.11 3.06 -35.13
N ASP A 141 -4.90 3.26 -33.83
CA ASP A 141 -3.83 2.66 -33.04
C ASP A 141 -4.44 1.90 -31.85
N PRO A 142 -4.72 0.59 -32.00
CA PRO A 142 -5.38 -0.19 -30.96
C PRO A 142 -4.41 -0.49 -29.81
N TYR A 143 -4.90 -0.35 -28.58
CA TYR A 143 -4.13 -0.68 -27.38
C TYR A 143 -5.01 -1.31 -26.31
N GLN A 144 -4.38 -2.01 -25.37
CA GLN A 144 -5.06 -2.66 -24.25
C GLN A 144 -4.81 -1.90 -22.95
N VAL A 145 -5.80 -1.90 -22.08
CA VAL A 145 -5.75 -1.30 -20.75
C VAL A 145 -6.25 -2.29 -19.71
N GLY A 146 -5.46 -2.57 -18.70
CA GLY A 146 -5.92 -3.32 -17.53
C GLY A 146 -6.82 -2.44 -16.68
N VAL A 147 -7.97 -2.95 -16.26
CA VAL A 147 -8.93 -2.21 -15.44
C VAL A 147 -9.33 -3.06 -14.25
N SER A 148 -9.17 -2.50 -13.06
CA SER A 148 -9.61 -3.11 -11.81
C SER A 148 -11.00 -2.61 -11.46
N TYR A 149 -11.91 -3.54 -11.18
CA TYR A 149 -13.27 -3.31 -10.73
C TYR A 149 -13.42 -3.77 -9.29
N PHE A 150 -14.16 -2.97 -8.52
CA PHE A 150 -14.16 -3.07 -7.06
C PHE A 150 -15.46 -3.62 -6.48
N GLY A 151 -16.57 -3.59 -7.22
CA GLY A 151 -17.87 -4.02 -6.71
C GLY A 151 -18.22 -3.27 -5.42
N ASP A 152 -18.49 -4.03 -4.36
CA ASP A 152 -18.74 -3.54 -2.99
C ASP A 152 -17.49 -3.43 -2.11
N THR A 153 -16.31 -3.81 -2.63
CA THR A 153 -15.04 -3.69 -1.92
C THR A 153 -14.52 -2.25 -1.99
N GLN A 154 -14.21 -1.68 -0.84
CA GLN A 154 -13.53 -0.39 -0.73
C GLN A 154 -12.02 -0.60 -0.62
N LEU A 155 -11.26 0.45 -0.93
CA LEU A 155 -9.86 0.53 -0.52
C LEU A 155 -9.74 1.44 0.69
N TYR A 156 -9.09 0.97 1.75
CA TYR A 156 -8.79 1.80 2.92
C TYR A 156 -7.30 1.99 3.11
N PHE A 157 -6.93 3.07 3.77
CA PHE A 157 -5.58 3.29 4.26
C PHE A 157 -5.61 4.05 5.60
N LEU A 158 -4.52 3.95 6.35
CA LEU A 158 -4.30 4.66 7.60
C LEU A 158 -3.49 5.93 7.31
N ALA A 159 -3.95 7.05 7.84
CA ALA A 159 -3.29 8.35 7.71
C ALA A 159 -3.55 9.24 8.94
N PRO A 160 -2.77 10.31 9.14
CA PRO A 160 -2.93 11.21 10.27
C PRO A 160 -4.27 11.95 10.21
N LYS A 161 -4.89 12.14 11.37
CA LYS A 161 -6.08 12.97 11.53
C LYS A 161 -5.70 14.45 11.36
N HIS A 162 -5.80 14.97 10.15
CA HIS A 162 -5.46 16.36 9.83
C HIS A 162 -6.41 16.99 8.80
N GLU A 163 -6.80 18.25 9.03
CA GLU A 163 -7.78 18.96 8.17
C GLU A 163 -7.26 19.16 6.74
N LEU A 164 -6.03 19.67 6.58
CA LEU A 164 -5.40 19.81 5.26
C LEU A 164 -5.35 18.49 4.48
N PHE A 165 -5.00 17.39 5.15
CA PHE A 165 -4.96 16.07 4.51
C PHE A 165 -6.36 15.66 4.02
N GLN A 166 -7.38 15.83 4.87
CA GLN A 166 -8.77 15.52 4.51
C GLN A 166 -9.29 16.41 3.38
N GLU A 167 -8.93 17.69 3.36
CA GLU A 167 -9.29 18.62 2.29
C GLU A 167 -8.69 18.19 0.94
N LEU A 168 -7.38 17.85 0.93
CA LEU A 168 -6.71 17.34 -0.27
C LEU A 168 -7.34 16.04 -0.78
N MET A 169 -7.68 15.11 0.13
CA MET A 169 -8.36 13.87 -0.23
C MET A 169 -9.76 14.12 -0.83
N LYS A 170 -10.54 15.06 -0.28
CA LYS A 170 -11.85 15.46 -0.82
C LYS A 170 -11.73 16.04 -2.23
N SER A 171 -10.67 16.83 -2.48
CA SER A 171 -10.38 17.34 -3.83
C SER A 171 -9.99 16.20 -4.78
N LEU A 172 -9.09 15.34 -4.33
CA LEU A 172 -8.54 14.23 -5.11
C LEU A 172 -9.62 13.24 -5.59
N GLN A 173 -10.71 13.07 -4.84
CA GLN A 173 -11.82 12.17 -5.19
C GLN A 173 -12.45 12.49 -6.57
N TYR A 174 -12.44 13.77 -6.97
CA TYR A 174 -12.91 14.23 -8.27
C TYR A 174 -11.83 14.23 -9.34
N SER A 175 -10.58 14.55 -8.96
CA SER A 175 -9.41 14.48 -9.85
C SER A 175 -9.06 13.04 -10.26
N GLY A 176 -9.41 12.08 -9.40
CA GLY A 176 -9.13 10.65 -9.54
C GLY A 176 -7.68 10.26 -9.25
N LEU A 177 -7.48 8.98 -8.92
CA LEU A 177 -6.18 8.37 -8.63
C LEU A 177 -5.80 7.33 -9.71
N GLY A 178 -4.51 7.25 -10.03
CA GLY A 178 -4.00 6.29 -11.03
C GLY A 178 -3.99 6.84 -12.45
N GLY A 179 -4.00 5.93 -13.43
CA GLY A 179 -3.90 6.26 -14.85
C GLY A 179 -5.24 6.35 -15.56
N LYS A 180 -5.22 6.86 -16.80
CA LYS A 180 -6.39 6.99 -17.68
C LYS A 180 -7.60 7.70 -17.03
N ARG A 181 -7.34 8.63 -16.10
CA ARG A 181 -8.36 9.42 -15.38
C ARG A 181 -9.31 10.18 -16.30
N LYS A 182 -8.77 10.77 -17.38
CA LYS A 182 -9.57 11.44 -18.43
C LYS A 182 -10.52 10.51 -19.19
N SER A 183 -10.30 9.20 -19.11
CA SER A 183 -11.15 8.16 -19.71
C SER A 183 -12.16 7.59 -18.71
N GLY A 184 -12.33 8.22 -17.54
CA GLY A 184 -13.33 7.87 -16.53
C GLY A 184 -12.85 6.93 -15.43
N PHE A 185 -11.55 6.65 -15.33
CA PHE A 185 -11.00 5.73 -14.31
C PHE A 185 -10.50 6.44 -13.06
N GLY A 186 -10.67 5.80 -11.90
CA GLY A 186 -9.98 6.20 -10.68
C GLY A 186 -10.63 7.33 -9.88
N SER A 187 -11.78 7.85 -10.28
CA SER A 187 -12.63 8.63 -9.37
C SER A 187 -13.16 7.74 -8.25
N PHE A 188 -13.38 8.31 -7.07
CA PHE A 188 -13.85 7.57 -5.91
C PHE A 188 -14.74 8.43 -5.02
N GLU A 189 -15.50 7.78 -4.15
CA GLU A 189 -16.17 8.43 -3.03
C GLU A 189 -15.34 8.24 -1.75
N LEU A 190 -15.09 9.34 -1.05
CA LEU A 190 -14.30 9.33 0.18
C LEU A 190 -15.21 9.27 1.42
N SER A 191 -14.89 8.36 2.34
CA SER A 191 -15.37 8.42 3.72
C SER A 191 -14.21 8.25 4.69
N CYS A 192 -14.41 8.66 5.94
CA CYS A 192 -13.41 8.51 6.99
C CYS A 192 -14.07 8.14 8.32
N GLU A 193 -13.41 7.29 9.08
CA GLU A 193 -13.84 6.85 10.40
C GLU A 193 -12.65 6.78 11.37
N GLU A 194 -12.95 6.72 12.65
CA GLU A 194 -11.93 6.46 13.67
C GLU A 194 -11.48 5.00 13.57
N VAL A 195 -10.20 4.74 13.87
CA VAL A 195 -9.68 3.37 13.98
C VAL A 195 -10.36 2.70 15.18
N SER A 196 -10.86 1.46 15.02
CA SER A 196 -11.47 0.74 16.14
C SER A 196 -10.45 0.51 17.28
N GLU A 197 -10.94 0.28 18.49
CA GLU A 197 -10.06 0.04 19.65
C GLU A 197 -9.19 -1.21 19.43
N GLU A 198 -9.76 -2.28 18.86
CA GLU A 198 -9.05 -3.53 18.58
C GLU A 198 -7.95 -3.34 17.54
N PHE A 199 -8.23 -2.58 16.47
CA PHE A 199 -7.22 -2.33 15.44
C PHE A 199 -6.15 -1.35 15.98
N SER A 200 -6.56 -0.32 16.71
CA SER A 200 -5.64 0.64 17.34
C SER A 200 -4.69 -0.03 18.34
N ALA A 201 -5.16 -1.04 19.08
CA ALA A 201 -4.37 -1.77 20.06
C ALA A 201 -3.14 -2.48 19.46
N ILE A 202 -3.23 -2.91 18.20
CA ILE A 202 -2.13 -3.59 17.49
C ILE A 202 -1.31 -2.66 16.58
N LEU A 203 -1.72 -1.41 16.39
CA LEU A 203 -0.87 -0.40 15.74
C LEU A 203 0.24 0.04 16.71
N SER A 204 1.49 -0.01 16.25
CA SER A 204 2.63 0.08 17.17
C SER A 204 2.72 1.40 17.93
N SER A 205 2.97 1.27 19.23
CA SER A 205 3.71 2.21 20.10
C SER A 205 4.50 1.48 21.20
N LYS A 206 4.79 0.18 21.04
CA LYS A 206 5.37 -0.68 22.10
C LYS A 206 6.72 -1.27 21.66
N LYS A 207 7.66 -1.33 22.61
CA LYS A 207 8.96 -1.98 22.46
C LYS A 207 8.82 -3.49 22.64
N GLY A 208 9.42 -4.26 21.72
CA GLY A 208 9.49 -5.73 21.76
C GLY A 208 8.43 -6.41 20.90
N GLY A 209 8.84 -7.42 20.13
CA GLY A 209 7.97 -8.18 19.22
C GLY A 209 8.46 -8.15 17.77
N LYS A 210 7.61 -8.62 16.86
CA LYS A 210 7.82 -8.52 15.41
C LYS A 210 6.82 -7.52 14.85
N PHE A 211 7.24 -6.68 13.93
CA PHE A 211 6.42 -5.60 13.37
C PHE A 211 6.25 -5.78 11.87
N VAL A 212 5.02 -5.63 11.38
CA VAL A 212 4.70 -5.60 9.96
C VAL A 212 4.63 -4.16 9.49
N ALA A 213 5.34 -3.85 8.41
CA ALA A 213 5.16 -2.58 7.71
C ALA A 213 3.83 -2.62 6.93
N LEU A 214 2.91 -1.71 7.24
CA LEU A 214 1.66 -1.51 6.51
C LEU A 214 1.83 -0.58 5.30
N GLY A 215 3.05 -0.27 4.89
CA GLY A 215 3.34 0.50 3.70
C GLY A 215 4.75 0.25 3.22
N ASN A 216 5.03 0.59 1.97
CA ASN A 216 6.40 0.56 1.49
C ASN A 216 7.25 1.58 2.25
N PHE A 217 8.47 1.21 2.61
CA PHE A 217 9.33 2.10 3.37
C PHE A 217 10.81 2.03 3.01
N TYR A 218 11.47 3.14 3.28
CA TYR A 218 12.91 3.25 3.24
C TYR A 218 13.35 3.84 4.59
N PRO A 219 14.12 3.09 5.40
CA PRO A 219 14.49 3.54 6.74
C PRO A 219 15.40 4.77 6.67
N GLU A 220 15.29 5.66 7.66
CA GLU A 220 16.24 6.78 7.79
C GLU A 220 17.68 6.29 7.93
N ASN A 221 17.88 5.25 8.75
CA ASN A 221 19.15 4.59 8.98
C ASN A 221 19.02 3.09 8.67
N LEU A 222 19.71 2.62 7.62
CA LEU A 222 19.80 1.19 7.30
C LEU A 222 21.02 0.60 8.03
N THR A 223 20.78 -0.33 8.96
CA THR A 223 21.81 -1.02 9.74
C THR A 223 21.69 -2.54 9.58
N ASP A 224 22.79 -3.26 9.76
CA ASP A 224 22.78 -4.73 9.75
C ASP A 224 21.89 -5.30 10.87
N GLU A 225 21.79 -4.59 12.00
CA GLU A 225 20.90 -4.94 13.11
C GLU A 225 19.43 -4.90 12.70
N LEU A 226 19.00 -3.89 11.93
CA LEU A 226 17.63 -3.83 11.40
C LEU A 226 17.31 -5.03 10.50
N LEU A 227 18.29 -5.52 9.74
CA LEU A 227 18.13 -6.66 8.85
C LEU A 227 18.19 -8.01 9.57
N THR A 228 18.68 -8.03 10.81
CA THR A 228 18.84 -9.26 11.59
C THR A 228 17.47 -9.84 11.94
N GLY A 229 17.18 -11.03 11.40
CA GLY A 229 15.89 -11.71 11.60
C GLY A 229 14.72 -11.12 10.82
N ALA A 230 14.95 -10.11 9.97
CA ALA A 230 13.91 -9.50 9.17
C ALA A 230 13.47 -10.43 8.02
N LYS A 231 12.16 -10.50 7.77
CA LYS A 231 11.57 -11.25 6.65
C LYS A 231 10.95 -10.23 5.69
N TYR A 232 11.63 -9.92 4.59
CA TYR A 232 11.24 -8.82 3.70
C TYR A 232 11.37 -9.15 2.22
N LEU A 233 10.72 -8.33 1.39
CA LEU A 233 10.94 -8.27 -0.05
C LEU A 233 11.29 -6.83 -0.42
N LEU A 234 12.22 -6.66 -1.37
CA LEU A 234 12.49 -5.36 -1.96
C LEU A 234 11.57 -5.12 -3.14
N GLU A 235 11.01 -3.93 -3.22
CA GLU A 235 10.20 -3.49 -4.34
C GLU A 235 10.86 -2.31 -5.05
N LYS A 236 10.98 -2.45 -6.37
CA LYS A 236 11.54 -1.42 -7.24
C LYS A 236 10.42 -0.49 -7.71
N HIS A 237 10.59 0.80 -7.46
CA HIS A 237 9.71 1.85 -7.96
C HIS A 237 10.40 2.62 -9.07
N SER A 238 9.92 2.43 -10.29
CA SER A 238 10.36 3.15 -11.49
C SER A 238 9.19 3.93 -12.10
N GLY A 239 9.48 4.71 -13.13
CA GLY A 239 8.47 5.38 -13.95
C GLY A 239 8.94 6.74 -14.42
N PHE A 240 7.99 7.56 -14.84
CA PHE A 240 8.26 8.89 -15.34
C PHE A 240 7.78 9.94 -14.36
N ALA A 241 8.54 11.04 -14.22
CA ALA A 241 8.14 12.18 -13.42
C ALA A 241 7.06 12.96 -14.18
N PHE A 242 5.87 13.08 -13.59
CA PHE A 242 4.85 13.98 -14.12
C PHE A 242 5.11 15.40 -13.63
N SER A 243 5.27 16.34 -14.54
CA SER A 243 5.39 17.76 -14.25
C SER A 243 4.78 18.59 -15.37
N THR A 244 4.22 19.74 -15.00
CA THR A 244 3.72 20.75 -15.96
C THR A 244 4.79 21.80 -16.32
N GLU A 245 5.95 21.77 -15.68
CA GLU A 245 7.05 22.74 -15.89
C GLU A 245 8.01 22.31 -17.01
N VAL A 246 7.97 21.02 -17.39
CA VAL A 246 8.75 20.46 -18.49
C VAL A 246 7.82 19.85 -19.53
N LYS A 247 8.20 19.95 -20.81
CA LYS A 247 7.41 19.37 -21.91
C LYS A 247 7.78 17.91 -22.16
N GLU A 248 9.06 17.57 -21.99
CA GLU A 248 9.57 16.24 -22.21
C GLU A 248 9.27 15.33 -21.03
N THR A 249 9.22 14.02 -21.30
CA THR A 249 8.98 13.00 -20.28
C THR A 249 10.31 12.46 -19.79
N TYR A 250 10.63 12.71 -18.52
CA TYR A 250 11.88 12.26 -17.90
C TYR A 250 11.64 11.08 -16.98
N ARG A 251 12.47 10.05 -17.11
CA ARG A 251 12.44 8.89 -16.21
C ARG A 251 13.01 9.32 -14.86
N LYS A 252 12.23 9.15 -13.79
CA LYS A 252 12.68 9.41 -12.42
C LYS A 252 13.70 8.35 -11.99
N GLN A 253 14.52 8.66 -11.01
CA GLN A 253 15.46 7.68 -10.46
C GLN A 253 14.70 6.49 -9.88
N ASP A 254 15.25 5.30 -10.08
CA ASP A 254 14.66 4.07 -9.52
C ASP A 254 14.87 4.09 -7.99
N ALA A 255 13.80 3.90 -7.21
CA ALA A 255 13.89 3.73 -5.76
C ALA A 255 13.62 2.27 -5.38
N PHE A 256 14.38 1.74 -4.43
CA PHE A 256 14.19 0.39 -3.89
C PHE A 256 13.77 0.51 -2.43
N THR A 257 12.57 0.06 -2.11
CA THR A 257 12.01 0.12 -0.75
C THR A 257 11.69 -1.28 -0.24
N PHE A 258 11.58 -1.42 1.08
CA PHE A 258 10.98 -2.61 1.67
C PHE A 258 9.49 -2.61 1.40
N LYS A 259 8.97 -3.72 0.90
CA LYS A 259 7.57 -3.88 0.54
C LYS A 259 6.65 -3.92 1.77
N SER A 260 5.45 -3.36 1.67
CA SER A 260 4.36 -3.63 2.62
C SER A 260 4.17 -5.14 2.88
N GLY A 261 3.93 -5.50 4.14
CA GLY A 261 3.94 -6.88 4.63
C GLY A 261 5.30 -7.37 5.12
N SER A 262 6.39 -6.63 4.90
CA SER A 262 7.71 -6.98 5.44
C SER A 262 7.73 -6.93 6.97
N VAL A 263 8.44 -7.88 7.58
CA VAL A 263 8.47 -8.10 9.03
C VAL A 263 9.86 -7.80 9.60
N PHE A 264 9.91 -7.01 10.67
CA PHE A 264 11.13 -6.58 11.35
C PHE A 264 11.03 -6.80 12.87
N SER A 265 12.15 -6.82 13.58
CA SER A 265 12.21 -6.94 15.05
C SER A 265 11.98 -5.61 15.79
N GLN A 266 11.93 -4.50 15.05
CA GLN A 266 11.70 -3.15 15.55
C GLN A 266 10.94 -2.33 14.52
N ASP A 267 10.17 -1.35 14.98
CA ASP A 267 9.68 -0.29 14.12
C ASP A 267 10.78 0.76 13.87
N VAL A 268 10.78 1.35 12.68
CA VAL A 268 11.74 2.39 12.30
C VAL A 268 11.06 3.52 11.57
N ALA A 269 11.60 4.73 11.73
CA ALA A 269 11.22 5.87 10.93
C ALA A 269 11.62 5.64 9.48
N GLY A 270 10.71 5.98 8.57
CA GLY A 270 11.00 6.03 7.13
C GLY A 270 11.30 7.46 6.68
N LYS A 271 11.67 7.63 5.42
CA LYS A 271 11.91 8.95 4.81
C LYS A 271 11.14 9.17 3.51
N ILE A 272 11.06 10.43 3.10
CA ILE A 272 10.63 10.83 1.76
C ILE A 272 11.89 11.00 0.91
N LEU A 273 12.02 10.22 -0.16
CA LEU A 273 13.17 10.31 -1.07
C LEU A 273 12.90 11.35 -2.16
N ASP A 274 13.94 12.03 -2.61
CA ASP A 274 13.88 12.81 -3.84
C ASP A 274 14.45 11.98 -5.00
N VAL A 275 13.56 11.55 -5.89
CA VAL A 275 13.89 10.68 -7.03
C VAL A 275 13.94 11.47 -8.34
N ARG A 276 14.18 12.78 -8.29
CA ARG A 276 14.19 13.62 -9.49
C ARG A 276 15.25 13.15 -10.51
N PRO A 277 14.97 13.24 -11.81
CA PRO A 277 16.00 13.13 -12.85
C PRO A 277 17.13 14.15 -12.63
N SER A 278 18.31 13.89 -13.20
CA SER A 278 19.37 14.91 -13.24
C SER A 278 18.88 16.18 -13.93
N ASP A 279 19.27 17.34 -13.40
CA ASP A 279 18.92 18.67 -13.91
C ASP A 279 17.40 18.96 -14.01
N PHE A 280 16.59 18.25 -13.22
CA PHE A 280 15.14 18.48 -13.16
C PHE A 280 14.78 19.70 -12.29
N PRO A 281 13.82 20.55 -12.70
CA PRO A 281 13.61 21.88 -12.11
C PRO A 281 13.10 21.88 -10.67
N HIS A 282 12.53 20.77 -10.20
CA HIS A 282 11.99 20.64 -8.85
C HIS A 282 12.16 19.21 -8.32
N ALA A 283 11.97 19.02 -7.02
CA ALA A 283 12.02 17.70 -6.40
C ALA A 283 10.91 16.77 -6.95
N VAL A 284 11.18 15.47 -6.95
CA VAL A 284 10.18 14.44 -7.26
C VAL A 284 10.11 13.51 -6.06
N TYR A 285 9.10 13.72 -5.21
CA TYR A 285 9.00 13.02 -3.94
C TYR A 285 8.55 11.57 -4.09
N HIS A 286 9.27 10.66 -3.43
CA HIS A 286 8.89 9.27 -3.23
C HIS A 286 8.66 9.01 -1.74
N PHE A 287 7.41 8.83 -1.35
CA PHE A 287 7.02 8.65 0.05
C PHE A 287 7.31 7.22 0.52
N ALA A 288 8.00 7.08 1.65
CA ALA A 288 8.38 5.79 2.20
C ALA A 288 8.40 5.77 3.74
N LYS A 289 7.38 6.38 4.37
CA LYS A 289 7.16 6.44 5.83
C LYS A 289 5.98 5.53 6.23
N PRO A 290 6.21 4.32 6.75
CA PRO A 290 5.16 3.32 6.92
C PRO A 290 4.39 3.53 8.23
N VAL A 291 3.21 2.93 8.29
CA VAL A 291 2.55 2.58 9.56
C VAL A 291 3.02 1.19 9.98
N TRP A 292 3.22 0.97 11.27
CA TRP A 292 3.67 -0.32 11.81
C TRP A 292 2.55 -1.02 12.59
N LEU A 293 2.47 -2.34 12.42
CA LEU A 293 1.53 -3.21 13.11
C LEU A 293 2.32 -4.27 13.89
N ASN A 294 2.01 -4.45 15.18
CA ASN A 294 2.64 -5.45 16.02
C ASN A 294 2.06 -6.85 15.72
N LEU A 295 2.94 -7.84 15.56
CA LEU A 295 2.58 -9.24 15.48
C LEU A 295 2.60 -9.86 16.87
N GLU A 296 1.42 -10.12 17.42
CA GLU A 296 1.27 -11.04 18.54
C GLU A 296 1.28 -12.47 17.97
N VAL A 297 2.47 -13.08 17.95
CA VAL A 297 2.64 -14.49 17.60
C VAL A 297 2.87 -15.26 18.90
N SER A 298 2.10 -16.32 19.13
CA SER A 298 2.36 -17.23 20.25
C SER A 298 3.75 -17.84 20.09
N GLU A 299 4.55 -17.87 21.15
CA GLU A 299 5.77 -18.67 21.17
C GLU A 299 5.37 -20.14 20.95
N ARG A 300 5.88 -20.76 19.88
CA ARG A 300 5.78 -22.19 19.64
C ARG A 300 6.97 -22.90 20.26
#